data_AF-A0A7V0VCE8-F1
#
_entry.id   AF-A0A7V0VCE8-F1
#
_cell.length_a   1.000
_cell.length_b   1.000
_cell.length_c   1.000
_cell.angle_alpha   90.00
_cell.angle_beta   90.00
_cell.angle_gamma   90.00
#
_symmetry.space_group_name_H-M   'P 1'
#
loop_
_entity.id
_entity.type
_entity.pdbx_description
1 polymer ?
#
loop_
_entity_poly.entity_id
_entity_poly.type
_entity_poly.pdbx_seq_one_letter_code
_entity_poly.pdbx_strand_id
1 'polypeptide(L)'
;MDKFNPEIFTRVVKAGRRTYYFDVRSTKNTSELYITITEKKRNEVDAEKFKIFLYKEDFEKFLNALQESIQFAKNNSQKKNDL
;
A
#
# COMPACT_ATOMS: atom_id res chain seq x y z
N MET A 1 -19.61 21.49 -13.30
CA MET A 1 -19.73 20.47 -12.23
C MET A 1 -18.37 20.27 -11.60
N ASP A 2 -18.28 20.45 -10.29
CA ASP A 2 -17.03 20.37 -9.53
C ASP A 2 -16.31 19.03 -9.72
N LYS A 3 -15.00 19.09 -9.99
CA LYS A 3 -14.11 17.94 -9.90
C LYS A 3 -13.99 17.57 -8.43
N PHE A 4 -14.87 16.70 -7.93
CA PHE A 4 -14.66 16.04 -6.65
C PHE A 4 -13.24 15.47 -6.67
N ASN A 5 -12.37 15.99 -5.80
CA ASN A 5 -11.04 15.44 -5.60
C ASN A 5 -11.13 14.45 -4.44
N PRO A 6 -11.34 13.14 -4.73
CA PRO A 6 -11.53 12.13 -3.68
C PRO A 6 -10.27 11.91 -2.86
N GLU A 7 -9.10 12.38 -3.31
CA GLU A 7 -7.81 12.09 -2.72
C GLU A 7 -7.48 13.11 -1.62
N ILE A 8 -7.45 12.64 -0.38
CA ILE A 8 -7.29 13.46 0.82
C ILE A 8 -5.81 13.52 1.23
N PHE A 9 -5.09 12.41 1.08
CA PHE A 9 -3.71 12.28 1.46
C PHE A 9 -3.01 11.23 0.61
N THR A 10 -1.73 11.46 0.30
CA THR A 10 -0.90 10.51 -0.46
C THR A 10 0.49 10.43 0.13
N ARG A 11 0.94 9.21 0.44
CA ARG A 11 2.33 8.90 0.80
C ARG A 11 2.97 8.07 -0.30
N VAL A 12 4.12 8.51 -0.79
CA VAL A 12 4.90 7.81 -1.81
C VAL A 12 6.19 7.25 -1.21
N VAL A 13 6.50 5.98 -1.51
CA VAL A 13 7.76 5.32 -1.13
C VAL A 13 8.43 4.79 -2.38
N LYS A 14 9.64 5.28 -2.68
CA LYS A 14 10.45 4.82 -3.82
C LYS A 14 11.41 3.71 -3.35
N ALA A 15 11.45 2.59 -4.07
CA ALA A 15 12.30 1.44 -3.78
C ALA A 15 12.87 0.86 -5.10
N GLY A 16 13.84 1.55 -5.69
CA GLY A 16 14.48 1.14 -6.94
C GLY A 16 13.53 1.10 -8.13
N ARG A 17 13.24 -0.11 -8.63
CA ARG A 17 12.27 -0.31 -9.73
C ARG A 17 10.81 -0.25 -9.27
N ARG A 18 10.54 -0.32 -7.96
CA ARG A 18 9.18 -0.23 -7.40
C ARG A 18 8.90 1.16 -6.82
N THR A 19 7.66 1.62 -6.94
CA THR A 19 7.15 2.79 -6.24
C THR A 19 5.82 2.41 -5.60
N TYR A 20 5.71 2.60 -4.29
CA TYR A 20 4.50 2.34 -3.52
C TYR A 20 3.77 3.67 -3.28
N TYR A 21 2.46 3.67 -3.50
CA TYR A 21 1.56 4.78 -3.23
C TYR A 21 0.54 4.32 -2.19
N PHE A 22 0.39 5.10 -1.12
CA PHE A 22 -0.61 4.89 -0.09
C PHE A 22 -1.51 6.12 -0.11
N ASP A 23 -2.65 6.00 -0.79
CA ASP A 23 -3.59 7.11 -0.95
C ASP A 23 -4.77 6.90 -0.01
N VAL A 24 -5.14 7.92 0.77
CA VAL A 24 -6.39 7.98 1.53
C VAL A 24 -7.42 8.69 0.66
N ARG A 25 -8.52 8.01 0.39
CA ARG A 25 -9.58 8.49 -0.50
C ARG A 25 -10.92 8.48 0.21
N SER A 26 -11.81 9.37 -0.21
CA SER A 26 -13.21 9.40 0.21
C SER A 26 -14.12 8.83 -0.89
N THR A 27 -15.13 8.05 -0.52
CA THR A 27 -16.18 7.64 -1.44
C THR A 27 -17.04 8.84 -1.83
N LYS A 28 -17.46 8.89 -3.11
CA LYS A 28 -18.28 10.01 -3.61
C LYS A 28 -19.64 10.13 -2.90
N ASN A 29 -20.18 9.02 -2.41
CA ASN A 29 -21.58 8.94 -1.96
C ASN A 29 -21.71 8.92 -0.43
N THR A 30 -20.82 8.23 0.28
CA THR A 30 -20.92 8.05 1.74
C THR A 30 -19.92 8.90 2.52
N SER A 31 -18.99 9.58 1.82
CA SER A 31 -17.84 10.27 2.42
C SER A 31 -16.97 9.37 3.30
N GLU A 32 -17.08 8.05 3.15
CA GLU A 32 -16.31 7.08 3.92
C GLU A 32 -14.88 7.01 3.40
N LEU A 33 -13.94 6.89 4.32
CA LEU A 33 -12.53 6.82 4.00
C LEU A 33 -12.11 5.38 3.70
N TYR A 34 -11.31 5.22 2.64
CA TYR A 34 -10.64 3.98 2.30
C TYR A 34 -9.21 4.28 1.84
N ILE A 35 -8.34 3.28 1.90
CA ILE A 35 -6.96 3.39 1.45
C ILE A 35 -6.80 2.63 0.14
N THR A 36 -6.11 3.22 -0.83
CA THR A 36 -5.55 2.47 -1.96
C THR A 36 -4.06 2.32 -1.81
N ILE A 37 -3.58 1.08 -1.79
CA ILE A 37 -2.17 0.76 -1.83
C ILE A 37 -1.84 0.35 -3.26
N THR A 38 -1.03 1.13 -3.95
CA THR A 38 -0.61 0.83 -5.32
C THR A 38 0.89 0.57 -5.35
N GLU A 39 1.28 -0.58 -5.87
CA GLU A 39 2.65 -0.81 -6.31
C GLU A 39 2.75 -0.54 -7.81
N LYS A 40 3.65 0.36 -8.20
CA LYS A 40 4.08 0.54 -9.60
C LYS A 40 5.50 -0.03 -9.76
N LYS A 41 5.62 -1.11 -10.52
CA LYS A 41 6.90 -1.76 -10.83
C LYS A 41 7.34 -1.42 -12.25
N ARG A 42 8.48 -0.75 -12.39
CA ARG A 42 9.11 -0.50 -13.70
C ARG A 42 9.82 -1.75 -14.18
N ASN A 43 9.44 -2.21 -15.36
CA ASN A 43 10.17 -3.16 -16.18
C ASN A 43 11.00 -2.39 -17.23
N GLU A 44 11.69 -3.09 -18.13
CA GLU A 44 12.58 -2.45 -19.12
C GLU A 44 11.83 -1.61 -20.16
N VAL A 45 10.58 -1.99 -20.46
CA VAL A 45 9.77 -1.38 -21.53
C VAL A 45 8.51 -0.70 -20.99
N ASP A 46 7.97 -1.18 -19.87
CA ASP A 46 6.69 -0.68 -19.33
C ASP A 46 6.67 -0.70 -17.79
N ALA A 47 5.56 -0.30 -17.18
CA ALA A 47 5.32 -0.38 -15.75
C ALA A 47 4.06 -1.17 -15.40
N GLU A 48 4.23 -2.25 -14.64
CA GLU A 48 3.12 -2.99 -14.03
C GLU A 48 2.57 -2.22 -12.82
N LYS A 49 1.25 -2.30 -12.63
CA LYS A 49 0.57 -1.70 -11.48
C LYS A 49 -0.28 -2.74 -10.77
N PHE A 50 -0.04 -2.93 -9.48
CA PHE A 50 -0.87 -3.73 -8.59
C PHE A 50 -1.55 -2.79 -7.62
N LYS A 51 -2.87 -2.89 -7.46
CA LYS A 51 -3.66 -2.01 -6.60
C LYS A 51 -4.53 -2.83 -5.67
N ILE A 52 -4.50 -2.45 -4.40
CA ILE A 52 -5.34 -3.00 -3.34
C ILE A 52 -6.23 -1.87 -2.83
N PHE A 53 -7.49 -2.18 -2.56
CA PHE A 53 -8.42 -1.32 -1.85
C PHE A 53 -8.58 -1.88 -0.44
N LEU A 54 -8.41 -1.03 0.56
CA LEU A 54 -8.56 -1.38 1.96
C LEU A 54 -9.63 -0.46 2.55
N TYR A 55 -10.72 -1.03 3.05
CA TYR A 55 -11.82 -0.30 3.66
C TYR A 55 -11.63 -0.18 5.16
N LYS A 56 -12.27 0.83 5.77
CA LYS A 56 -12.03 1.26 7.15
C LYS A 56 -12.21 0.14 8.17
N GLU A 57 -13.20 -0.72 7.97
CA GLU A 57 -13.52 -1.87 8.80
C GLU A 57 -12.38 -2.90 8.90
N ASP A 58 -11.51 -2.94 7.90
CA ASP A 58 -10.42 -3.93 7.79
C ASP A 58 -9.04 -3.36 8.18
N PHE A 59 -8.92 -2.07 8.53
CA PHE A 59 -7.64 -1.41 8.76
C PHE A 59 -6.77 -2.12 9.80
N GLU A 60 -7.32 -2.38 10.98
CA GLU A 60 -6.58 -3.01 12.08
C GLU A 60 -6.19 -4.45 11.75
N LYS A 61 -7.12 -5.23 11.18
CA LYS A 61 -6.86 -6.61 10.78
C LYS A 61 -5.75 -6.69 9.73
N PHE A 62 -5.78 -5.81 8.75
CA PHE A 62 -4.75 -5.74 7.71
C PHE A 62 -3.40 -5.30 8.28
N LEU A 63 -3.37 -4.27 9.13
CA LEU A 63 -2.16 -3.76 9.75
C LEU A 63 -1.46 -4.83 10.60
N ASN A 64 -2.22 -5.52 11.45
CA ASN A 64 -1.70 -6.59 12.30
C ASN A 64 -1.09 -7.72 11.47
N ALA A 65 -1.83 -8.22 10.47
CA ALA A 65 -1.32 -9.27 9.58
C ALA A 65 -0.04 -8.85 8.83
N LEU A 66 0.03 -7.58 8.37
CA LEU A 66 1.21 -7.03 7.72
C LEU A 66 2.40 -6.94 8.67
N GLN A 67 2.20 -6.44 9.89
CA GLN A 67 3.24 -6.32 10.91
C GLN A 67 3.79 -7.68 11.32
N GLU A 68 2.92 -8.66 11.59
CA GLU A 68 3.30 -10.04 11.90
C GLU A 68 4.13 -10.66 10.77
N SER A 69 3.69 -10.48 9.52
CA SER A 69 4.39 -11.00 8.34
C SER A 69 5.78 -10.38 8.18
N ILE A 70 5.91 -9.07 8.41
CA ILE A 70 7.19 -8.37 8.37
C ILE A 70 8.10 -8.85 9.50
N GLN A 71 7.58 -9.01 10.70
CA GLN A 71 8.36 -9.48 11.85
C GLN A 71 8.88 -10.90 11.62
N PHE A 72 8.03 -11.79 11.10
CA PHE A 72 8.43 -13.13 10.73
C PHE A 72 9.54 -13.13 9.65
N ALA A 73 9.40 -12.30 8.62
CA ALA A 73 10.42 -12.18 7.57
C ALA A 73 11.77 -11.68 8.10
N LYS A 74 11.77 -10.70 9.02
CA LYS A 74 12.99 -10.17 9.65
C LYS A 74 13.70 -11.22 10.51
N ASN A 75 12.96 -11.92 11.36
CA ASN A 75 13.53 -12.93 12.27
C ASN A 75 14.14 -14.11 11.51
N ASN A 76 13.54 -14.51 10.37
CA ASN A 76 14.08 -15.61 9.57
C ASN A 76 15.24 -15.19 8.64
N SER A 77 15.32 -13.91 8.26
CA SER A 77 16.44 -13.40 7.45
C SER A 77 17.74 -13.33 8.25
N GLN A 78 17.67 -13.16 9.57
CA GLN A 78 18.85 -13.11 10.45
C GLN A 78 19.51 -14.48 10.64
N LYS A 79 18.74 -15.59 10.62
CA LYS A 79 19.26 -16.95 10.82
C LYS A 79 20.15 -17.49 9.68
N LYS A 80 20.21 -16.82 8.53
CA LYS A 80 21.00 -17.27 7.37
C LYS A 80 22.42 -16.69 7.30
N ASN A 81 22.76 -15.74 8.17
CA ASN A 81 24.08 -15.08 8.14
C ASN A 81 25.06 -15.62 9.20
N ASP A 82 24.65 -16.61 10.01
CA ASP A 82 25.45 -17.20 11.09
C ASP A 82 25.82 -18.68 10.83
N LEU A 83 25.88 -19.11 9.56
CA LEU A 83 26.30 -20.46 9.12
C LEU A 83 27.31 -20.37 7.98
#